data_AF-A0A377JM07-F1
#
_entry.id   AF-A0A377JM07-F1
#
_cell.length_a   1.000
_cell.length_b   1.000
_cell.length_c   1.000
_cell.angle_alpha   90.00
_cell.angle_beta   90.00
_cell.angle_gamma   90.00
#
_symmetry.space_group_name_H-M   'P 1'
#
loop_
_entity.id
_entity.type
_entity.pdbx_description
1 polymer ?
#
loop_
_entity_poly.entity_id
_entity_poly.type
_entity_poly.pdbx_seq_one_letter_code
_entity_poly.pdbx_strand_id
1 'polypeptide(L)'
;MRFFSVKNAILAVCCLALIGCGDSDSNSIESKQNTYYTQLVEIMPVVISLESAKLKGDENKAKEAQSKLQTLNIDEKISQDATAILQRAGQNGYSIILPDELAQDIESYTIMATLPRGVYNLGLIPNAKHFEFALSPSLNDNGSEWNWEADALSRKQDEFIALLGKDKDSKIVFYDSGEYGLSPMGSAVVGIMWAKKLGYNNIYYLVGGFNAWKDLKLPISTEAPHCCQM
;
A
#
# COMPACT_ATOMS: atom_id res chain seq x y z
N MET A 1 46.50 25.30 48.82
CA MET A 1 46.00 25.11 47.44
C MET A 1 46.29 23.66 47.06
N ARG A 2 45.20 22.90 46.92
CA ARG A 2 44.95 21.51 46.50
C ARG A 2 46.06 20.43 46.57
N PHE A 3 45.71 19.44 47.40
CA PHE A 3 46.30 18.14 47.70
C PHE A 3 46.51 17.22 46.48
N PHE A 4 47.64 16.51 46.48
CA PHE A 4 47.84 15.24 45.79
C PHE A 4 47.54 14.09 46.78
N SER A 5 46.72 13.12 46.37
CA SER A 5 46.66 11.81 47.02
C SER A 5 46.30 10.76 45.98
N VAL A 6 47.25 9.87 45.71
CA VAL A 6 47.09 8.66 44.89
C VAL A 6 47.14 7.48 45.85
N LYS A 7 46.13 6.61 45.79
CA LYS A 7 46.15 5.30 46.46
C LYS A 7 46.11 4.20 45.40
N ASN A 8 47.22 3.47 45.30
CA ASN A 8 47.34 2.02 45.42
C ASN A 8 46.23 1.10 44.84
N ALA A 9 46.66 0.29 43.86
CA ALA A 9 46.88 -1.15 43.99
C ALA A 9 45.89 -2.15 43.34
N ILE A 10 46.53 -3.15 42.68
CA ILE A 10 46.13 -4.56 42.47
C ILE A 10 45.28 -4.91 41.22
N LEU A 11 46.01 -5.24 40.15
CA LEU A 11 46.10 -6.57 39.51
C LEU A 11 44.88 -7.52 39.63
N ALA A 12 44.22 -7.81 38.49
CA ALA A 12 43.64 -9.12 38.21
C ALA A 12 43.68 -9.38 36.69
N VAL A 13 44.51 -10.36 36.33
CA VAL A 13 44.66 -10.98 35.02
C VAL A 13 43.41 -11.84 34.75
N CYS A 14 42.83 -11.73 33.55
CA CYS A 14 42.08 -12.84 32.96
C CYS A 14 42.34 -12.92 31.46
N CYS A 15 42.67 -14.14 31.06
CA CYS A 15 43.23 -14.55 29.79
C CYS A 15 42.22 -14.55 28.65
N LEU A 16 42.75 -14.26 27.45
CA LEU A 16 42.55 -14.95 26.17
C LEU A 16 41.18 -15.58 25.89
N ALA A 17 40.46 -14.97 24.95
CA ALA A 17 39.66 -15.71 23.97
C ALA A 17 39.73 -15.02 22.60
N LEU A 18 40.55 -15.63 21.74
CA LEU A 18 40.58 -15.60 20.27
C LEU A 18 39.47 -14.80 19.57
N ILE A 19 39.84 -13.71 18.91
CA ILE A 19 39.05 -13.10 17.83
C ILE A 19 39.24 -14.00 16.60
N GLY A 20 38.36 -14.99 16.46
CA GLY A 20 38.21 -15.75 15.22
C GLY A 20 37.51 -14.88 14.18
N CYS A 21 38.15 -14.72 13.03
CA CYS A 21 37.51 -14.26 11.81
C CYS A 21 36.34 -15.22 11.50
N GLY A 22 35.17 -14.64 11.28
CA GLY A 22 34.00 -15.35 10.77
C GLY A 22 33.41 -14.51 9.65
N ASP A 23 33.98 -14.63 8.45
CA ASP A 23 33.23 -14.39 7.22
C ASP A 23 32.06 -15.36 7.24
N SER A 24 30.86 -14.81 7.41
CA SER A 24 29.63 -15.55 7.17
C SER A 24 29.15 -15.17 5.78
N ASP A 25 29.55 -15.99 4.81
CA ASP A 25 28.81 -16.18 3.58
C ASP A 25 27.40 -16.62 3.95
N SER A 26 26.52 -15.64 4.19
CA SER A 26 25.09 -15.88 4.31
C SER A 26 24.50 -15.91 2.90
N ASN A 27 24.70 -17.05 2.23
CA ASN A 27 23.69 -17.55 1.29
C ASN A 27 22.47 -17.99 2.11
N SER A 28 21.80 -17.03 2.74
CA SER A 28 20.41 -17.22 3.15
C SER A 28 19.58 -17.15 1.89
N ILE A 29 19.06 -18.30 1.47
CA ILE A 29 17.83 -18.35 0.69
C ILE A 29 16.81 -17.58 1.54
N GLU A 30 16.53 -16.33 1.18
CA GLU A 30 15.50 -15.52 1.82
C GLU A 30 14.17 -16.27 1.67
N SER A 31 13.77 -17.00 2.71
CA SER A 31 12.39 -17.46 2.83
C SER A 31 11.49 -16.24 2.66
N LYS A 32 10.55 -16.25 1.71
CA LYS A 32 9.49 -15.24 1.59
C LYS A 32 8.89 -15.03 2.98
N GLN A 33 9.26 -13.95 3.66
CA GLN A 33 8.70 -13.63 4.95
C GLN A 33 7.31 -13.08 4.67
N ASN A 34 6.29 -13.92 4.88
CA ASN A 34 4.90 -13.56 4.64
C ASN A 34 4.47 -12.44 5.60
N THR A 35 4.55 -11.20 5.15
CA THR A 35 4.01 -10.03 5.83
C THR A 35 2.48 -10.03 5.79
N TYR A 36 1.86 -9.19 6.62
CA TYR A 36 0.41 -8.96 6.56
C TYR A 36 -0.05 -8.60 5.13
N TYR A 37 0.68 -7.72 4.44
CA TYR A 37 0.31 -7.23 3.11
C TYR A 37 0.46 -8.29 2.02
N THR A 38 1.50 -9.12 2.09
CA THR A 38 1.68 -10.22 1.12
C THR A 38 0.63 -11.32 1.32
N GLN A 39 0.27 -11.63 2.57
CA GLN A 39 -0.84 -12.54 2.88
C GLN A 39 -2.18 -11.99 2.38
N LEU A 40 -2.43 -10.68 2.56
CA LEU A 40 -3.64 -10.02 2.04
C LEU A 40 -3.75 -10.16 0.52
N VAL A 41 -2.67 -9.94 -0.22
CA VAL A 41 -2.61 -10.12 -1.68
C VAL A 41 -2.80 -11.59 -2.06
N GLU A 42 -2.13 -12.50 -1.36
CA GLU A 42 -2.19 -13.95 -1.62
C GLU A 42 -3.61 -14.51 -1.52
N ILE A 43 -4.38 -14.09 -0.51
CA ILE A 43 -5.73 -14.62 -0.30
C ILE A 43 -6.81 -13.94 -1.15
N MET A 44 -6.52 -12.76 -1.72
CA MET A 44 -7.52 -11.95 -2.40
C MET A 44 -8.23 -12.70 -3.55
N PRO A 45 -7.56 -13.49 -4.41
CA PRO A 45 -8.24 -14.30 -5.43
C PRO A 45 -9.24 -15.30 -4.83
N VAL A 46 -8.93 -15.88 -3.67
CA VAL A 46 -9.81 -16.83 -2.99
C VAL A 46 -11.04 -16.11 -2.42
N VAL A 47 -10.85 -14.92 -1.86
CA VAL A 47 -11.94 -14.06 -1.37
C VAL A 47 -12.85 -13.60 -2.52
N ILE A 48 -12.29 -13.19 -3.66
CA ILE A 48 -13.05 -12.85 -4.87
C ILE A 48 -13.91 -14.04 -5.32
N SER A 49 -13.33 -15.24 -5.35
CA SER A 49 -14.04 -16.47 -5.70
C SER A 49 -15.19 -16.77 -4.74
N LEU A 50 -14.94 -16.64 -3.43
CA LEU A 50 -15.94 -16.84 -2.38
C LEU A 50 -17.10 -15.87 -2.51
N GLU A 51 -16.84 -14.56 -2.57
CA GLU A 51 -17.88 -13.54 -2.66
C GLU A 51 -18.66 -13.65 -3.98
N SER A 52 -17.98 -13.96 -5.09
CA SER A 52 -18.63 -14.21 -6.38
C SER A 52 -19.56 -15.43 -6.34
N ALA A 53 -19.15 -16.50 -5.66
CA ALA A 53 -19.97 -17.70 -5.51
C ALA A 53 -21.20 -17.43 -4.63
N LYS A 54 -21.02 -16.72 -3.51
CA LYS A 54 -22.13 -16.28 -2.64
C LYS A 54 -23.15 -15.43 -3.41
N LEU A 55 -22.69 -14.43 -4.17
CA LEU A 55 -23.56 -13.58 -4.98
C LEU A 55 -24.35 -14.36 -6.05
N LYS A 56 -23.77 -15.44 -6.58
CA LYS A 56 -24.41 -16.29 -7.60
C LYS A 56 -25.25 -17.43 -7.00
N GLY A 57 -25.27 -17.60 -5.68
CA GLY A 57 -25.91 -18.75 -5.02
C GLY A 57 -25.24 -20.11 -5.30
N ASP A 58 -23.96 -20.12 -5.70
CA ASP A 58 -23.20 -21.34 -5.98
C ASP A 58 -22.59 -21.89 -4.67
N GLU A 59 -23.40 -22.62 -3.91
CA GLU A 59 -23.00 -23.14 -2.59
C GLU A 59 -21.77 -24.04 -2.63
N ASN A 60 -21.58 -24.81 -3.71
CA ASN A 60 -20.46 -25.73 -3.85
C ASN A 60 -19.15 -24.96 -4.00
N LYS A 61 -19.11 -23.95 -4.88
CA LYS A 61 -17.92 -23.09 -5.01
C LYS A 61 -17.67 -22.25 -3.77
N ALA A 62 -18.72 -21.79 -3.09
CA ALA A 62 -18.56 -21.06 -1.84
C ALA A 62 -17.90 -21.95 -0.76
N LYS A 63 -18.36 -23.20 -0.62
CA LYS A 63 -17.73 -24.18 0.30
C LYS A 63 -16.30 -24.50 -0.09
N GLU A 64 -16.00 -24.67 -1.38
CA GLU A 64 -14.65 -24.91 -1.87
C GLU A 64 -13.70 -23.74 -1.54
N ALA A 65 -14.11 -22.50 -1.83
CA ALA A 65 -13.30 -21.32 -1.54
C ALA A 65 -13.10 -21.13 -0.02
N GLN A 66 -14.13 -21.39 0.79
CA GLN A 66 -14.03 -21.35 2.25
C GLN A 66 -13.03 -22.40 2.79
N SER A 67 -13.06 -23.62 2.25
CA SER A 67 -12.11 -24.68 2.60
C SER A 67 -10.68 -24.33 2.21
N LYS A 68 -10.48 -23.64 1.08
CA LYS A 68 -9.16 -23.14 0.66
C LYS A 68 -8.64 -22.12 1.66
N LEU A 69 -9.44 -21.13 2.07
CA LEU A 69 -9.04 -20.15 3.09
C LEU A 69 -8.63 -20.82 4.41
N GLN A 70 -9.36 -21.83 4.86
CA GLN A 70 -9.03 -22.59 6.08
C GLN A 70 -7.71 -23.36 5.95
N THR A 71 -7.41 -23.90 4.76
CA THR A 71 -6.19 -24.68 4.52
C THR A 71 -4.93 -23.81 4.49
N LEU A 72 -5.06 -22.55 4.08
CA LEU A 72 -3.95 -21.60 4.06
C LEU A 72 -3.47 -21.18 5.47
N ASN A 73 -4.22 -21.53 6.53
CA ASN A 73 -3.88 -21.24 7.93
C ASN A 73 -3.49 -19.76 8.16
N ILE A 74 -4.18 -18.85 7.47
CA ILE A 74 -4.00 -17.40 7.56
C ILE A 74 -4.85 -16.88 8.72
N ASP A 75 -4.38 -15.82 9.37
CA ASP A 75 -5.17 -15.11 10.38
C ASP A 75 -6.55 -14.73 9.82
N GLU A 76 -7.61 -15.09 10.55
CA GLU A 76 -9.00 -14.80 10.17
C GLU A 76 -9.20 -13.32 9.85
N LYS A 77 -8.50 -12.43 10.59
CA LYS A 77 -8.55 -10.99 10.38
C LYS A 77 -8.16 -10.59 8.96
N ILE A 78 -7.14 -11.22 8.37
CA ILE A 78 -6.69 -10.91 7.00
C ILE A 78 -7.80 -11.24 5.99
N SER A 79 -8.50 -12.37 6.20
CA SER A 79 -9.64 -12.76 5.35
C SER A 79 -10.82 -11.81 5.48
N GLN A 80 -11.10 -11.34 6.71
CA GLN A 80 -12.13 -10.33 6.96
C GLN A 80 -11.77 -8.98 6.31
N ASP A 81 -10.52 -8.54 6.43
CA ASP A 81 -10.03 -7.29 5.83
C ASP A 81 -10.08 -7.35 4.29
N ALA A 82 -9.65 -8.46 3.67
CA ALA A 82 -9.75 -8.67 2.23
C ALA A 82 -11.21 -8.60 1.74
N THR A 83 -12.12 -9.23 2.49
CA THR A 83 -13.57 -9.18 2.20
C THR A 83 -14.09 -7.74 2.28
N ALA A 84 -13.71 -7.00 3.32
CA ALA A 84 -14.12 -5.61 3.51
C ALA A 84 -13.60 -4.69 2.38
N ILE A 85 -12.36 -4.88 1.93
CA ILE A 85 -11.77 -4.15 0.79
C ILE A 85 -12.58 -4.41 -0.49
N LEU A 86 -12.84 -5.69 -0.80
CA LEU A 86 -13.57 -6.08 -2.01
C LEU A 86 -15.01 -5.54 -2.00
N GLN A 87 -15.71 -5.68 -0.88
CA GLN A 87 -17.08 -5.19 -0.74
C GLN A 87 -17.15 -3.67 -0.84
N ARG A 88 -16.21 -2.95 -0.22
CA ARG A 88 -16.14 -1.48 -0.29
C ARG A 88 -15.91 -1.01 -1.73
N ALA A 89 -15.01 -1.67 -2.46
CA ALA A 89 -14.78 -1.37 -3.88
C ALA A 89 -16.06 -1.52 -4.69
N GLY A 90 -16.76 -2.66 -4.55
CA GLY A 90 -18.03 -2.90 -5.21
C GLY A 90 -19.12 -1.89 -4.86
N GLN A 91 -19.30 -1.58 -3.56
CA GLN A 91 -20.30 -0.62 -3.07
C GLN A 91 -20.05 0.81 -3.56
N ASN A 92 -18.79 1.19 -3.74
CA ASN A 92 -18.39 2.53 -4.16
C ASN A 92 -18.05 2.61 -5.65
N GLY A 93 -18.30 1.54 -6.41
CA GLY A 93 -18.19 1.53 -7.87
C GLY A 93 -16.77 1.65 -8.42
N TYR A 94 -15.76 1.12 -7.73
CA TYR A 94 -14.41 0.98 -8.26
C TYR A 94 -13.95 -0.49 -8.17
N SER A 95 -12.91 -0.83 -8.90
CA SER A 95 -12.33 -2.19 -8.89
C SER A 95 -11.10 -2.25 -7.98
N ILE A 96 -10.67 -3.46 -7.64
CA ILE A 96 -9.35 -3.68 -7.04
C ILE A 96 -8.40 -4.22 -8.09
N ILE A 97 -7.10 -4.05 -7.87
CA ILE A 97 -6.03 -4.65 -8.68
C ILE A 97 -4.96 -5.22 -7.73
N LEU A 98 -4.35 -6.34 -8.10
CA LEU A 98 -3.24 -6.93 -7.34
C LEU A 98 -1.88 -6.41 -7.84
N PRO A 99 -0.85 -6.37 -6.98
CA PRO A 99 0.49 -5.92 -7.39
C PRO A 99 1.05 -6.64 -8.61
N ASP A 100 0.95 -7.97 -8.67
CA ASP A 100 1.46 -8.76 -9.80
C ASP A 100 0.68 -8.49 -11.10
N GLU A 101 -0.63 -8.25 -11.00
CA GLU A 101 -1.48 -7.89 -12.15
C GLU A 101 -1.09 -6.51 -12.69
N LEU A 102 -0.92 -5.52 -11.81
CA LEU A 102 -0.46 -4.19 -12.21
C LEU A 102 0.95 -4.24 -12.81
N ALA A 103 1.86 -5.01 -12.22
CA ALA A 103 3.24 -5.11 -12.70
C ALA A 103 3.33 -5.72 -14.12
N GLN A 104 2.41 -6.61 -14.48
CA GLN A 104 2.37 -7.24 -15.81
C GLN A 104 1.92 -6.28 -16.93
N ASP A 105 1.12 -5.27 -16.60
CA ASP A 105 0.52 -4.34 -17.59
C ASP A 105 0.66 -2.87 -17.14
N ILE A 106 1.79 -2.54 -16.51
CA ILE A 106 1.99 -1.26 -15.80
C ILE A 106 1.78 -0.02 -16.68
N GLU A 107 2.16 -0.12 -17.97
CA GLU A 107 2.07 0.97 -18.95
C GLU A 107 0.62 1.28 -19.39
N SER A 108 -0.31 0.35 -19.19
CA SER A 108 -1.72 0.56 -19.54
C SER A 108 -2.50 1.36 -18.49
N TYR A 109 -1.86 1.72 -17.37
CA TYR A 109 -2.49 2.41 -16.25
C TYR A 109 -1.86 3.79 -16.02
N THR A 110 -2.70 4.78 -15.73
CA THR A 110 -2.25 5.97 -15.00
C THR A 110 -2.18 5.61 -13.51
N ILE A 111 -0.97 5.62 -12.95
CA ILE A 111 -0.73 5.23 -11.57
C ILE A 111 -0.62 6.49 -10.71
N MET A 112 -1.46 6.57 -9.67
CA MET A 112 -1.57 7.71 -8.76
C MET A 112 -1.13 7.31 -7.36
N ALA A 113 0.03 7.79 -6.95
CA ALA A 113 0.53 7.71 -5.58
C ALA A 113 -0.11 8.81 -4.72
N THR A 114 -0.82 8.42 -3.67
CA THR A 114 -1.45 9.35 -2.70
C THR A 114 -0.70 9.40 -1.37
N LEU A 115 0.54 8.93 -1.36
CA LEU A 115 1.45 8.92 -0.21
C LEU A 115 1.82 10.35 0.23
N PRO A 116 2.17 10.57 1.50
CA PRO A 116 2.83 11.78 1.93
C PRO A 116 4.10 12.04 1.11
N ARG A 117 4.35 13.30 0.72
CA ARG A 117 5.50 13.66 -0.13
C ARG A 117 6.85 13.15 0.39
N GLY A 118 7.05 13.14 1.71
CA GLY A 118 8.28 12.62 2.32
C GLY A 118 8.50 11.13 2.04
N VAL A 119 7.44 10.32 2.06
CA VAL A 119 7.47 8.88 1.77
C VAL A 119 7.67 8.65 0.28
N TYR A 120 6.98 9.43 -0.55
CA TYR A 120 7.09 9.38 -2.00
C TYR A 120 8.53 9.55 -2.51
N ASN A 121 9.30 10.45 -1.89
CA ASN A 121 10.71 10.68 -2.25
C ASN A 121 11.63 9.49 -1.92
N LEU A 122 11.18 8.53 -1.10
CA LEU A 122 11.95 7.34 -0.73
C LEU A 122 11.70 6.15 -1.69
N GLY A 123 10.74 6.28 -2.59
CA GLY A 123 10.42 5.28 -3.59
C GLY A 123 8.95 5.30 -3.97
N LEU A 124 8.69 4.94 -5.23
CA LEU A 124 7.36 4.83 -5.81
C LEU A 124 7.28 3.60 -6.73
N ILE A 125 6.05 3.23 -7.08
CA ILE A 125 5.80 2.32 -8.20
C ILE A 125 6.28 3.04 -9.48
N PRO A 126 6.99 2.38 -10.40
CA PRO A 126 7.48 3.00 -11.62
C PRO A 126 6.37 3.75 -12.37
N ASN A 127 6.73 4.93 -12.92
CA ASN A 127 5.83 5.83 -13.64
C ASN A 127 4.66 6.42 -12.82
N ALA A 128 4.60 6.19 -11.50
CA ALA A 128 3.55 6.76 -10.67
C ALA A 128 3.64 8.29 -10.59
N LYS A 129 2.51 8.95 -10.82
CA LYS A 129 2.29 10.38 -10.58
C LYS A 129 1.94 10.60 -9.10
N HIS A 130 2.28 11.76 -8.55
CA HIS A 130 2.02 12.07 -7.14
C HIS A 130 0.89 13.07 -6.93
N PHE A 131 -0.14 12.64 -6.19
CA PHE A 131 -1.15 13.53 -5.64
C PHE A 131 -1.55 13.13 -4.22
N GLU A 132 -0.95 13.79 -3.23
CA GLU A 132 -1.29 13.60 -1.82
C GLU A 132 -2.73 14.06 -1.52
N PHE A 133 -3.45 13.24 -0.74
CA PHE A 133 -4.78 13.54 -0.23
C PHE A 133 -4.81 13.36 1.29
N ALA A 134 -5.76 14.04 1.95
CA ALA A 134 -6.13 13.75 3.33
C ALA A 134 -6.56 12.27 3.50
N LEU A 135 -6.49 11.76 4.74
CA LEU A 135 -6.86 10.38 5.04
C LEU A 135 -8.38 10.15 5.10
N SER A 136 -9.16 11.22 5.23
CA SER A 136 -10.61 11.19 5.31
C SER A 136 -11.20 12.35 4.51
N PRO A 137 -12.35 12.14 3.85
CA PRO A 137 -13.04 13.21 3.14
C PRO A 137 -13.64 14.22 4.14
N SER A 138 -13.64 15.49 3.75
CA SER A 138 -14.18 16.60 4.51
C SER A 138 -15.41 17.17 3.81
N LEU A 139 -16.33 17.76 4.57
CA LEU A 139 -17.42 18.55 4.00
C LEU A 139 -17.06 20.04 4.07
N ASN A 140 -17.69 20.83 3.20
CA ASN A 140 -17.68 22.29 3.32
C ASN A 140 -18.31 22.69 4.67
N ASP A 141 -18.02 23.89 5.16
CA ASP A 141 -18.50 24.38 6.46
C ASP A 141 -20.03 24.34 6.62
N ASN A 142 -20.75 24.43 5.49
CA ASN A 142 -22.20 24.34 5.41
C ASN A 142 -22.76 22.91 5.30
N GLY A 143 -21.90 21.88 5.26
CA GLY A 143 -22.24 20.47 5.13
C GLY A 143 -22.78 20.04 3.77
N SER A 144 -22.78 20.90 2.74
CA SER A 144 -23.53 20.65 1.50
C SER A 144 -22.83 19.70 0.52
N GLU A 145 -21.50 19.75 0.47
CA GLU A 145 -20.67 18.99 -0.46
C GLU A 145 -19.29 18.67 0.13
N TRP A 146 -18.58 17.74 -0.53
CA TRP A 146 -17.17 17.48 -0.23
C TRP A 146 -16.31 18.73 -0.46
N ASN A 147 -15.31 18.89 0.41
CA ASN A 147 -14.42 20.03 0.45
C ASN A 147 -13.10 19.68 -0.25
N TRP A 148 -12.98 20.10 -1.50
CA TRP A 148 -11.76 19.90 -2.29
C TRP A 148 -10.52 20.49 -1.61
N GLU A 149 -10.62 21.72 -1.09
CA GLU A 149 -9.49 22.45 -0.49
C GLU A 149 -8.89 21.65 0.68
N ALA A 150 -9.74 21.13 1.56
CA ALA A 150 -9.33 20.32 2.69
C ALA A 150 -8.78 18.95 2.25
N ASP A 151 -9.48 18.26 1.34
CA ASP A 151 -9.11 16.91 0.92
C ASP A 151 -7.82 16.87 0.10
N ALA A 152 -7.62 17.87 -0.78
CA ALA A 152 -6.46 18.00 -1.64
C ALA A 152 -5.29 18.77 -0.98
N LEU A 153 -5.38 19.06 0.32
CA LEU A 153 -4.36 19.77 1.08
C LEU A 153 -3.94 21.09 0.39
N SER A 154 -4.92 21.88 -0.02
CA SER A 154 -4.80 23.14 -0.77
C SER A 154 -4.17 23.06 -2.16
N ARG A 155 -4.00 21.86 -2.73
CA ARG A 155 -3.61 21.71 -4.15
C ARG A 155 -4.79 21.98 -5.06
N LYS A 156 -4.51 22.47 -6.27
CA LYS A 156 -5.55 22.85 -7.24
C LYS A 156 -6.17 21.62 -7.90
N GLN A 157 -7.49 21.68 -8.16
CA GLN A 157 -8.21 20.62 -8.85
C GLN A 157 -7.74 20.38 -10.29
N ASP A 158 -7.40 21.46 -11.00
CA ASP A 158 -6.89 21.36 -12.37
C ASP A 158 -5.56 20.59 -12.44
N GLU A 159 -4.74 20.67 -11.39
CA GLU A 159 -3.49 19.89 -11.30
C GLU A 159 -3.79 18.40 -11.23
N PHE A 160 -4.75 18.00 -10.38
CA PHE A 160 -5.19 16.61 -10.29
C PHE A 160 -5.76 16.12 -11.63
N ILE A 161 -6.63 16.91 -12.26
CA ILE A 161 -7.19 16.58 -13.59
C ILE A 161 -6.09 16.43 -14.64
N ALA A 162 -5.08 17.30 -14.63
CA ALA A 162 -3.95 17.21 -15.56
C ALA A 162 -3.14 15.93 -15.36
N LEU A 163 -2.95 15.49 -14.11
CA LEU A 163 -2.28 14.22 -13.81
C LEU A 163 -3.11 13.01 -14.26
N LEU A 164 -4.42 13.02 -14.03
CA LEU A 164 -5.30 11.92 -14.47
C LEU A 164 -5.43 11.84 -15.99
N GLY A 165 -5.33 12.98 -16.70
CA GLY A 165 -5.47 13.07 -18.15
C GLY A 165 -6.90 13.35 -18.59
N LYS A 166 -7.08 13.71 -19.86
CA LYS A 166 -8.39 14.15 -20.38
C LYS A 166 -9.36 13.00 -20.64
N ASP A 167 -8.84 11.80 -20.87
CA ASP A 167 -9.65 10.61 -21.17
C ASP A 167 -10.28 10.05 -19.89
N LYS A 168 -11.61 10.13 -19.82
CA LYS A 168 -12.41 9.67 -18.67
C LYS A 168 -12.52 8.14 -18.59
N ASP A 169 -12.19 7.45 -19.68
CA ASP A 169 -12.17 6.00 -19.77
C ASP A 169 -10.75 5.41 -19.64
N SER A 170 -9.74 6.25 -19.36
CA SER A 170 -8.42 5.75 -19.02
C SER A 170 -8.46 4.88 -17.76
N LYS A 171 -7.64 3.82 -17.71
CA LYS A 171 -7.48 3.00 -16.51
C LYS A 171 -6.62 3.75 -15.50
N ILE A 172 -7.11 3.95 -14.29
CA ILE A 172 -6.41 4.71 -13.24
C ILE A 172 -6.33 3.88 -11.98
N VAL A 173 -5.11 3.67 -11.48
CA VAL A 173 -4.85 2.95 -10.23
C VAL A 173 -4.42 3.94 -9.17
N PHE A 174 -5.08 3.91 -8.01
CA PHE A 174 -4.68 4.65 -6.83
C PHE A 174 -4.04 3.74 -5.81
N TYR A 175 -2.98 4.21 -5.17
CA TYR A 175 -2.34 3.52 -4.06
C TYR A 175 -1.83 4.48 -2.98
N ASP A 176 -1.94 4.03 -1.74
CA ASP A 176 -1.31 4.62 -0.56
C ASP A 176 -0.28 3.62 0.02
N SER A 177 0.06 3.72 1.31
CA SER A 177 1.01 2.79 1.92
C SER A 177 0.47 1.36 2.01
N GLY A 178 -0.86 1.19 2.02
CA GLY A 178 -1.55 -0.07 2.35
C GLY A 178 -1.97 -0.15 3.82
N GLU A 179 -1.41 0.67 4.71
CA GLU A 179 -1.78 0.71 6.14
C GLU A 179 -3.24 1.15 6.33
N TYR A 180 -3.73 2.01 5.45
CA TYR A 180 -5.07 2.56 5.51
C TYR A 180 -6.12 1.71 4.78
N GLY A 181 -5.74 0.63 4.08
CA GLY A 181 -6.71 -0.31 3.51
C GLY A 181 -7.61 -0.97 4.57
N LEU A 182 -7.11 -1.01 5.82
CA LEU A 182 -7.79 -1.45 7.03
C LEU A 182 -8.82 -0.46 7.58
N SER A 183 -8.60 0.82 7.33
CA SER A 183 -9.56 1.86 7.64
C SER A 183 -10.60 1.92 6.51
N PRO A 184 -11.87 2.27 6.78
CA PRO A 184 -12.83 2.54 5.71
C PRO A 184 -12.31 3.62 4.75
N MET A 185 -11.44 4.51 5.23
CA MET A 185 -10.90 5.65 4.52
C MET A 185 -9.37 5.65 4.52
N GLY A 186 -8.79 6.23 3.48
CA GLY A 186 -7.37 6.43 3.30
C GLY A 186 -7.15 7.37 2.12
N SER A 187 -5.94 7.90 1.95
CA SER A 187 -5.68 8.90 0.91
C SER A 187 -5.97 8.37 -0.50
N ALA A 188 -5.75 7.07 -0.75
CA ALA A 188 -6.09 6.46 -2.03
C ALA A 188 -7.60 6.40 -2.26
N VAL A 189 -8.38 6.07 -1.23
CA VAL A 189 -9.85 6.05 -1.30
C VAL A 189 -10.40 7.45 -1.53
N VAL A 190 -9.84 8.47 -0.87
CA VAL A 190 -10.21 9.89 -1.10
C VAL A 190 -9.89 10.30 -2.54
N GLY A 191 -8.73 9.91 -3.07
CA GLY A 191 -8.38 10.16 -4.48
C GLY A 191 -9.34 9.48 -5.47
N ILE A 192 -9.71 8.22 -5.21
CA ILE A 192 -10.71 7.47 -5.98
C ILE A 192 -12.06 8.19 -5.97
N MET A 193 -12.52 8.60 -4.78
CA MET A 193 -13.78 9.33 -4.60
C MET A 193 -13.81 10.59 -5.47
N TRP A 194 -12.75 11.41 -5.44
CA TRP A 194 -12.65 12.61 -6.26
C TRP A 194 -12.56 12.33 -7.75
N ALA A 195 -11.78 11.33 -8.17
CA ALA A 195 -11.72 10.92 -9.58
C ALA A 195 -13.10 10.49 -10.09
N LYS A 196 -13.85 9.71 -9.31
CA LYS A 196 -15.22 9.33 -9.67
C LYS A 196 -16.15 10.54 -9.73
N LYS A 197 -16.08 11.47 -8.76
CA LYS A 197 -16.86 12.73 -8.80
C LYS A 197 -16.55 13.56 -10.05
N LEU A 198 -15.32 13.47 -10.57
CA LEU A 198 -14.86 14.12 -11.81
C LEU A 198 -15.15 13.32 -13.09
N GLY A 199 -15.88 12.20 -12.99
CA GLY A 199 -16.39 11.43 -14.11
C GLY A 199 -15.44 10.38 -14.71
N TYR A 200 -14.37 9.99 -14.00
CA TYR A 200 -13.51 8.90 -14.46
C TYR A 200 -14.13 7.52 -14.15
N ASN A 201 -14.10 6.62 -15.13
CA ASN A 201 -14.90 5.40 -15.13
C ASN A 201 -14.10 4.16 -14.70
N ASN A 202 -12.85 4.03 -15.16
CA ASN A 202 -12.05 2.82 -14.97
C ASN A 202 -11.06 2.99 -13.81
N ILE A 203 -11.59 3.01 -12.58
CA ILE A 203 -10.83 3.28 -11.36
C ILE A 203 -10.52 2.00 -10.58
N TYR A 204 -9.27 1.89 -10.13
CA TYR A 204 -8.73 0.73 -9.42
C TYR A 204 -8.04 1.15 -8.11
N TYR A 205 -8.20 0.34 -7.06
CA TYR A 205 -7.45 0.42 -5.81
C TYR A 205 -6.40 -0.70 -5.77
N LEU A 206 -5.13 -0.35 -5.51
CA LEU A 206 -4.07 -1.34 -5.37
C LEU A 206 -4.12 -2.02 -4.00
N VAL A 207 -4.38 -3.33 -3.98
CA VAL A 207 -4.47 -4.12 -2.74
C VAL A 207 -3.11 -4.15 -2.03
N GLY A 208 -3.12 -3.79 -0.74
CA GLY A 208 -1.92 -3.78 0.11
C GLY A 208 -0.96 -2.62 -0.16
N GLY A 209 -1.30 -1.72 -1.09
CA GLY A 209 -0.58 -0.49 -1.39
C GLY A 209 0.92 -0.69 -1.65
N PHE A 210 1.71 0.33 -1.34
CA PHE A 210 3.15 0.30 -1.57
C PHE A 210 3.90 -0.68 -0.67
N ASN A 211 3.36 -1.01 0.51
CA ASN A 211 3.98 -1.99 1.38
C ASN A 211 3.92 -3.41 0.77
N ALA A 212 2.76 -3.84 0.25
CA ALA A 212 2.68 -5.10 -0.50
C ALA A 212 3.63 -5.13 -1.69
N TRP A 213 3.69 -4.02 -2.45
CA TRP A 213 4.56 -3.91 -3.62
C TRP A 213 6.04 -4.16 -3.28
N LYS A 214 6.53 -3.52 -2.20
CA LYS A 214 7.90 -3.70 -1.71
C LYS A 214 8.14 -5.11 -1.17
N ASP A 215 7.20 -5.64 -0.38
CA ASP A 215 7.33 -6.97 0.23
C ASP A 215 7.37 -8.08 -0.83
N LEU A 216 6.69 -7.87 -1.97
CA LEU A 216 6.74 -8.74 -3.15
C LEU A 216 8.00 -8.52 -4.00
N LYS A 217 8.87 -7.58 -3.63
CA LYS A 217 10.12 -7.23 -4.34
C LYS A 217 9.89 -6.82 -5.79
N LEU A 218 8.76 -6.15 -6.06
CA LEU A 218 8.46 -5.60 -7.37
C LEU A 218 9.32 -4.35 -7.63
N PRO A 219 9.56 -3.98 -8.92
CA PRO A 219 10.43 -2.86 -9.25
C PRO A 219 9.96 -1.55 -8.61
N ILE A 220 10.88 -0.77 -8.05
CA ILE A 220 10.61 0.56 -7.50
C ILE A 220 11.39 1.61 -8.29
N SER A 221 10.83 2.81 -8.40
CA SER A 221 11.54 3.97 -8.91
C SER A 221 11.81 4.96 -7.78
N THR A 222 12.96 5.62 -7.84
CA THR A 222 13.31 6.80 -7.03
C THR A 222 13.41 8.05 -7.90
N GLU A 223 13.16 7.93 -9.20
CA GLU A 223 13.13 9.08 -10.10
C GLU A 223 11.95 9.96 -9.72
N ALA A 224 12.23 11.23 -9.40
CA ALA A 224 11.19 12.23 -9.37
C ALA A 224 10.57 12.29 -10.79
N PRO A 225 9.27 12.00 -10.97
CA PRO A 225 8.68 12.04 -12.29
C PRO A 225 8.82 13.45 -12.85
N HIS A 226 8.93 13.49 -14.17
CA HIS A 226 9.33 14.66 -14.95
C HIS A 226 8.51 15.94 -14.67
N CYS A 227 7.36 15.87 -14.00
CA CYS A 227 6.60 17.03 -13.52
C CYS A 227 7.29 17.83 -12.40
N CYS A 228 8.35 17.29 -11.79
CA CYS A 228 9.07 17.89 -10.65
C CYS A 228 10.50 18.32 -10.97
N GLN A 229 10.93 18.24 -12.24
CA GLN A 229 12.15 18.93 -12.67
C GLN A 229 11.80 20.42 -12.79
N MET A 230 12.18 21.20 -11.78
CA MET A 230 12.16 22.66 -11.83
C MET A 230 13.07 23.18 -12.92
#